data_AF-A0AAD9C3U5-F1
#
_entry.id   AF-A0AAD9C3U5-F1
#
_cell.length_a   1.000
_cell.length_b   1.000
_cell.length_c   1.000
_cell.angle_alpha   90.00
_cell.angle_beta   90.00
_cell.angle_gamma   90.00
#
_symmetry.space_group_name_H-M   'P 1'
#
loop_
_entity.id
_entity.type
_entity.pdbx_description
1 polymer ?
#
loop_
_entity_poly.entity_id
_entity_poly.type
_entity_poly.pdbx_seq_one_letter_code
_entity_poly.pdbx_strand_id
1 'polypeptide(L)'
;MDLVPLEMYDSARAKIAANLRWLFAKAYGIDHIPEDLRDPFYTDQYEQEHIKPPVIHLLLSCELYCRVCALILKTEQAASLQSHLSVIQALSRKGIYVVESDDTPVTDEDLACVPIKMRPDKIIHAGLCDRSQTQSLSAHMPMIDALMMAYTVEMISIEKVVASVKRFSTFSASKELPFDLEDAMVFWINKVNMKMREIAEREHKVKHHPLESPSHQKSPSKWYWKLVPVRYRREHTSGRQLPFFPLLEDLMRDVCDGAAMLTVVNYYCPDLMKLE
;
A
#
# COMPACT_ATOMS: atom_id res chain seq x y z
N MET A 1 15.09 5.76 -4.65
CA MET A 1 14.10 4.80 -5.18
C MET A 1 14.27 4.89 -6.68
N ASP A 2 14.87 3.88 -7.29
CA ASP A 2 15.14 3.91 -8.73
C ASP A 2 13.85 3.57 -9.45
N LEU A 3 13.33 4.51 -10.24
CA LEU A 3 12.12 4.31 -11.02
C LEU A 3 12.47 3.42 -12.22
N VAL A 4 11.97 2.19 -12.20
CA VAL A 4 12.12 1.24 -13.31
C VAL A 4 11.08 1.61 -14.38
N PRO A 5 11.49 1.83 -15.64
CA PRO A 5 10.57 1.97 -16.77
C PRO A 5 9.55 0.84 -16.82
N LEU A 6 8.31 1.13 -17.21
CA LEU A 6 7.22 0.17 -17.19
C LEU A 6 7.53 -1.07 -18.06
N GLU A 7 8.28 -0.88 -19.14
CA GLU A 7 8.70 -1.95 -20.05
C GLU A 7 9.68 -2.93 -19.41
N MET A 8 10.36 -2.52 -18.34
CA MET A 8 11.31 -3.35 -17.58
C MET A 8 10.73 -3.79 -16.23
N TYR A 9 9.44 -3.51 -15.97
CA TYR A 9 8.78 -3.89 -14.72
C TYR A 9 8.35 -5.37 -14.76
N ASP A 10 9.04 -6.19 -13.99
CA ASP A 10 8.63 -7.57 -13.73
C ASP A 10 7.58 -7.61 -12.62
N SER A 11 6.31 -7.69 -13.02
CA SER A 11 5.16 -7.75 -12.11
C SER A 11 5.12 -9.04 -11.29
N ALA A 12 5.60 -10.16 -11.83
CA ALA A 12 5.62 -11.44 -11.14
C ALA A 12 6.66 -11.41 -10.00
N ARG A 13 7.87 -10.93 -10.30
CA ARG A 13 8.91 -10.68 -9.30
C ARG A 13 8.44 -9.69 -8.24
N ALA A 14 7.83 -8.58 -8.64
CA ALA A 14 7.32 -7.58 -7.70
C ALA A 14 6.25 -8.16 -6.76
N LYS A 15 5.34 -8.99 -7.27
CA LYS A 15 4.36 -9.71 -6.44
C LYS A 15 5.05 -10.64 -5.45
N ILE A 16 6.04 -11.43 -5.88
CA ILE A 16 6.81 -12.30 -4.98
C ILE A 16 7.48 -11.48 -3.88
N ALA A 17 8.19 -10.41 -4.25
CA ALA A 17 8.90 -9.55 -3.32
C ALA A 17 7.96 -8.92 -2.28
N ALA A 18 6.80 -8.40 -2.72
CA ALA A 18 5.81 -7.81 -1.85
C ALA A 18 5.20 -8.84 -0.88
N ASN A 19 4.87 -10.03 -1.36
CA ASN A 19 4.31 -11.10 -0.56
C ASN A 19 5.29 -11.58 0.52
N LEU A 20 6.56 -11.80 0.18
CA LEU A 20 7.58 -12.19 1.14
C LEU A 20 7.87 -11.09 2.16
N ARG A 21 8.00 -9.83 1.72
CA ARG A 21 8.21 -8.69 2.63
C ARG A 21 7.08 -8.54 3.63
N TRP A 22 5.83 -8.66 3.17
CA TRP A 22 4.67 -8.62 4.06
C TRP A 22 4.68 -9.79 5.05
N LEU A 23 4.94 -11.01 4.58
CA LEU A 23 4.97 -12.20 5.41
C LEU A 23 6.02 -12.10 6.51
N PHE A 24 7.25 -11.67 6.18
CA PHE A 24 8.32 -11.49 7.16
C PHE A 24 8.02 -10.35 8.14
N ALA A 25 7.50 -9.23 7.65
CA ALA A 25 7.11 -8.11 8.50
C ALA A 25 6.03 -8.49 9.51
N LYS A 26 5.09 -9.37 9.14
CA LYS A 26 4.10 -9.90 10.09
C LYS A 26 4.67 -10.96 11.02
N ALA A 27 5.48 -11.89 10.52
CA ALA A 27 6.03 -12.96 11.34
C ALA A 27 7.04 -12.48 12.40
N TYR A 28 7.87 -11.47 12.08
CA TYR A 28 8.95 -10.99 12.94
C TYR A 28 8.69 -9.58 13.52
N GLY A 29 7.86 -8.77 12.86
CA GLY A 29 7.77 -7.32 13.10
C GLY A 29 8.72 -6.55 12.18
N ILE A 30 8.30 -5.36 11.74
CA ILE A 30 8.99 -4.56 10.71
C ILE A 30 10.46 -4.28 11.06
N ASP A 31 10.75 -4.02 12.34
CA ASP A 31 12.10 -3.66 12.81
C ASP A 31 12.99 -4.87 13.16
N HIS A 32 12.44 -6.08 13.18
CA HIS A 32 13.12 -7.29 13.65
C HIS A 32 13.30 -8.36 12.56
N ILE A 33 13.19 -7.98 11.29
CA ILE A 33 13.41 -8.90 10.17
C ILE A 33 14.91 -9.27 10.12
N PRO A 34 15.25 -10.58 10.18
CA PRO A 34 16.63 -11.08 10.04
C PRO A 34 17.30 -10.55 8.77
N GLU A 35 18.59 -10.23 8.86
CA GLU A 35 19.34 -9.56 7.79
C GLU A 35 19.37 -10.37 6.49
N ASP A 36 19.48 -11.69 6.60
CA ASP A 36 19.46 -12.65 5.50
C ASP A 36 18.11 -12.71 4.76
N LEU A 37 17.02 -12.28 5.41
CA LEU A 37 15.66 -12.27 4.86
C LEU A 37 15.21 -10.89 4.33
N ARG A 38 15.96 -9.80 4.62
CA ARG A 38 15.60 -8.44 4.16
C ARG A 38 15.60 -8.34 2.64
N ASP A 39 16.58 -8.98 2.01
CA ASP A 39 16.59 -9.22 0.57
C ASP A 39 16.39 -10.72 0.33
N PRO A 40 15.20 -11.16 -0.12
CA PRO A 40 14.92 -12.58 -0.28
C PRO A 40 15.54 -13.19 -1.55
N PHE A 41 16.16 -12.39 -2.41
CA PHE A 41 16.68 -12.84 -3.71
C PHE A 41 18.21 -12.84 -3.75
N TYR A 42 18.79 -13.69 -4.59
CA TYR A 42 20.19 -13.65 -4.95
C TYR A 42 20.35 -13.89 -6.46
N THR A 43 21.41 -13.35 -7.04
CA THR A 43 21.77 -13.58 -8.43
C THR A 43 22.86 -14.63 -8.50
N ASP A 44 22.71 -15.61 -9.37
CA ASP A 44 23.73 -16.62 -9.61
C ASP A 44 24.79 -16.16 -10.63
N GLN A 45 25.74 -17.04 -10.95
CA GLN A 45 26.82 -16.76 -11.90
C GLN A 45 26.35 -16.59 -13.36
N TYR A 46 25.08 -16.88 -13.65
CA TYR A 46 24.46 -16.75 -14.98
C TYR A 46 23.53 -15.53 -15.05
N GLU A 47 23.63 -14.61 -14.09
CA GLU A 47 22.75 -13.42 -13.96
C GLU A 47 21.27 -13.79 -13.79
N GLN A 48 20.98 -15.00 -13.29
CA GLN A 48 19.63 -15.41 -12.98
C GLN A 48 19.30 -15.14 -11.52
N GLU A 49 18.17 -14.48 -11.27
CA GLU A 49 17.67 -14.22 -9.92
C GLU A 49 16.92 -15.45 -9.36
N HIS A 50 17.21 -15.80 -8.11
CA HIS A 50 16.63 -16.92 -7.38
C HIS A 50 16.24 -16.50 -5.97
N ILE A 51 15.28 -17.20 -5.37
CA ILE A 51 14.94 -17.05 -3.96
C ILE A 51 16.02 -17.72 -3.11
N LYS A 52 16.51 -17.02 -2.08
CA LYS A 52 17.54 -17.52 -1.17
C LYS A 52 17.09 -18.81 -0.47
N PRO A 53 18.00 -19.80 -0.28
CA PRO A 53 17.66 -21.06 0.40
C PRO A 53 17.03 -20.93 1.80
N PRO A 54 17.44 -19.99 2.67
CA PRO A 54 16.76 -19.77 3.96
C PRO A 54 15.28 -19.42 3.82
N VAL A 55 14.90 -18.62 2.81
CA VAL A 55 13.51 -18.27 2.53
C VAL A 55 12.73 -19.52 2.12
N ILE A 56 13.28 -20.33 1.20
CA ILE A 56 12.66 -21.58 0.75
C ILE A 56 12.42 -22.53 1.93
N HIS A 57 13.43 -22.71 2.80
CA HIS A 57 13.29 -23.54 3.99
C HIS A 57 12.17 -23.07 4.92
N LEU A 58 12.04 -21.76 5.14
CA LEU A 58 10.98 -21.21 5.98
C LEU A 58 9.59 -21.43 5.38
N LEU A 59 9.42 -21.27 4.07
CA LEU A 59 8.14 -21.53 3.39
C LEU A 59 7.73 -23.01 3.50
N LEU A 60 8.69 -23.92 3.34
CA LEU A 60 8.50 -25.36 3.50
C LEU A 60 8.24 -25.78 4.95
N SER A 61 8.69 -25.02 5.94
CA SER A 61 8.58 -25.38 7.36
C SER A 61 7.21 -25.08 8.01
N CYS A 62 6.29 -24.41 7.30
CA CYS A 62 5.03 -23.83 7.79
C CYS A 62 5.15 -22.73 8.87
N GLU A 63 6.34 -22.52 9.45
CA GLU A 63 6.54 -21.66 10.62
C GLU A 63 6.04 -20.23 10.41
N LEU A 64 6.36 -19.63 9.26
CA LEU A 64 5.91 -18.28 8.92
C LEU A 64 4.38 -18.19 8.85
N TYR A 65 3.73 -19.19 8.26
CA TYR A 65 2.27 -19.22 8.13
C TYR A 65 1.59 -19.39 9.48
N CYS A 66 2.10 -20.27 10.33
CA CYS A 66 1.60 -20.45 11.69
C CYS A 66 1.73 -19.16 12.51
N ARG A 67 2.90 -18.50 12.46
CA ARG A 67 3.13 -17.22 13.16
C ARG A 67 2.17 -16.14 12.71
N VAL A 68 2.01 -15.94 11.40
CA VAL A 68 1.11 -14.90 10.86
C VAL A 68 -0.35 -15.24 11.11
N CYS A 69 -0.75 -16.50 10.95
CA CYS A 69 -2.11 -16.94 11.25
C CYS A 69 -2.44 -16.75 12.75
N ALA A 70 -1.50 -17.02 13.65
CA ALA A 70 -1.68 -16.77 15.08
C ALA A 70 -1.98 -15.30 15.43
N LEU A 71 -1.46 -14.33 14.65
CA LEU A 71 -1.80 -12.91 14.82
C LEU A 71 -3.24 -12.57 14.42
N ILE A 72 -3.84 -13.39 13.57
CA ILE A 72 -5.19 -13.21 13.02
C ILE A 72 -6.24 -13.95 13.86
N LEU A 73 -5.82 -14.98 14.59
CA LEU A 73 -6.70 -15.80 15.42
C LEU A 73 -6.73 -15.31 16.88
N LYS A 74 -7.78 -15.72 17.60
CA LYS A 74 -7.81 -15.59 19.07
C LYS A 74 -6.76 -16.51 19.70
N THR A 75 -6.18 -16.09 20.83
CA THR A 75 -5.04 -16.76 21.50
C THR A 75 -5.23 -18.28 21.70
N GLU A 76 -6.44 -18.73 22.03
CA GLU A 76 -6.73 -20.16 22.24
C GLU A 76 -6.63 -21.01 20.96
N GLN A 77 -6.98 -20.43 19.81
CA GLN A 77 -6.94 -21.13 18.52
C GLN A 77 -5.51 -21.20 17.95
N ALA A 78 -4.70 -20.18 18.24
CA ALA A 78 -3.31 -20.09 17.80
C ALA A 78 -2.45 -21.26 18.30
N ALA A 79 -2.72 -21.81 19.50
CA ALA A 79 -1.97 -22.93 20.06
C ALA A 79 -2.06 -24.23 19.24
N SER A 80 -3.07 -24.35 18.37
CA SER A 80 -3.29 -25.52 17.53
C SER A 80 -2.58 -25.46 16.17
N LEU A 81 -1.91 -24.35 15.85
CA LEU A 81 -1.22 -24.13 14.58
C LEU A 81 0.15 -24.81 14.59
N GLN A 82 0.27 -25.96 13.91
CA GLN A 82 1.47 -26.80 13.90
C GLN A 82 1.86 -27.32 12.50
N SER A 83 1.04 -27.07 11.48
CA SER A 83 1.25 -27.53 10.11
C SER A 83 0.59 -26.60 9.08
N HIS A 84 0.91 -26.73 7.80
CA HIS A 84 0.20 -25.99 6.75
C HIS A 84 -1.30 -26.33 6.76
N LEU A 85 -1.66 -27.61 6.92
CA LEU A 85 -3.05 -28.04 7.05
C LEU A 85 -3.80 -27.33 8.18
N SER A 86 -3.16 -27.15 9.35
CA SER A 86 -3.80 -26.46 10.48
C SER A 86 -4.12 -24.99 10.16
N VAL A 87 -3.26 -24.33 9.37
CA VAL A 87 -3.48 -22.96 8.86
C VAL A 87 -4.60 -22.93 7.83
N ILE A 88 -4.60 -23.85 6.86
CA ILE A 88 -5.66 -23.98 5.85
C ILE A 88 -7.02 -24.15 6.54
N GLN A 89 -7.10 -25.04 7.52
CA GLN A 89 -8.32 -25.29 8.28
C GLN A 89 -8.76 -24.06 9.09
N ALA A 90 -7.81 -23.34 9.70
CA ALA A 90 -8.13 -22.12 10.44
C ALA A 90 -8.69 -21.02 9.54
N LEU A 91 -8.13 -20.84 8.34
CA LEU A 91 -8.64 -19.92 7.32
C LEU A 91 -10.03 -20.34 6.82
N SER A 92 -10.23 -21.63 6.58
CA SER A 92 -11.52 -22.18 6.15
C SER A 92 -12.63 -21.94 7.18
N ARG A 93 -12.34 -22.03 8.48
CA ARG A 93 -13.30 -21.66 9.55
C ARG A 93 -13.68 -20.18 9.54
N LYS A 94 -12.84 -19.31 8.97
CA LYS A 94 -13.13 -17.89 8.71
C LYS A 94 -13.78 -17.67 7.34
N GLY A 95 -14.12 -18.72 6.60
CA GLY A 95 -14.74 -18.63 5.27
C GLY A 95 -13.74 -18.29 4.15
N ILE A 96 -12.44 -18.40 4.41
CA ILE A 96 -11.38 -18.10 3.44
C ILE A 96 -10.78 -19.42 2.96
N TYR A 97 -10.90 -19.69 1.67
CA TYR A 97 -10.39 -20.90 1.05
C TYR A 97 -9.09 -20.61 0.32
N VAL A 98 -8.08 -21.44 0.54
CA VAL A 98 -6.78 -21.33 -0.14
C VAL A 98 -6.87 -22.08 -1.46
N VAL A 99 -7.09 -21.35 -2.54
CA VAL A 99 -7.25 -21.89 -3.90
C VAL A 99 -6.31 -21.19 -4.86
N GLU A 100 -5.82 -21.93 -5.84
CA GLU A 100 -5.02 -21.37 -6.93
C GLU A 100 -5.90 -20.64 -7.95
N SER A 101 -5.26 -20.07 -8.98
CA SER A 101 -5.95 -19.32 -10.04
C SER A 101 -6.92 -20.15 -10.88
N ASP A 102 -6.82 -21.48 -10.86
CA ASP A 102 -7.72 -22.41 -11.54
C ASP A 102 -8.74 -23.06 -10.58
N ASP A 103 -8.97 -22.44 -9.42
CA ASP A 103 -9.86 -22.90 -8.35
C ASP A 103 -9.46 -24.24 -7.70
N THR A 104 -8.26 -24.74 -7.98
CA THR A 104 -7.74 -25.94 -7.31
C THR A 104 -7.41 -25.63 -5.85
N PRO A 105 -7.96 -26.40 -4.87
CA PRO A 105 -7.59 -26.23 -3.47
C PRO A 105 -6.12 -26.56 -3.23
N VAL A 106 -5.42 -25.66 -2.53
CA VAL A 106 -4.04 -25.90 -2.11
C VAL A 106 -4.03 -26.90 -0.95
N THR A 107 -3.18 -27.93 -1.05
CA THR A 107 -3.03 -28.97 -0.02
C THR A 107 -1.76 -28.79 0.83
N ASP A 108 -1.68 -29.53 1.93
CA ASP A 108 -0.47 -29.58 2.76
C ASP A 108 0.72 -30.16 1.96
N GLU A 109 0.44 -31.18 1.15
CA GLU A 109 1.42 -31.82 0.28
C GLU A 109 1.98 -30.86 -0.79
N ASP A 110 1.16 -29.94 -1.29
CA ASP A 110 1.61 -28.93 -2.26
C ASP A 110 2.58 -27.92 -1.62
N LEU A 111 2.34 -27.56 -0.36
CA LEU A 111 3.15 -26.60 0.40
C LEU A 111 4.41 -27.23 1.03
N ALA A 112 4.40 -28.54 1.26
CA ALA A 112 5.54 -29.30 1.75
C ALA A 112 6.43 -29.86 0.62
N CYS A 113 6.04 -29.67 -0.66
CA CYS A 113 6.71 -30.28 -1.79
C CYS A 113 8.13 -29.71 -2.03
N VAL A 114 9.10 -30.61 -2.26
CA VAL A 114 10.49 -30.27 -2.61
C VAL A 114 10.86 -30.85 -3.99
N PRO A 115 11.44 -30.05 -4.91
CA PRO A 115 11.56 -28.59 -4.83
C PRO A 115 10.18 -27.94 -4.83
N ILE A 116 10.09 -26.67 -4.40
CA ILE A 116 8.85 -25.90 -4.54
C ILE A 116 8.43 -25.99 -6.01
N LYS A 117 7.27 -26.60 -6.26
CA LYS A 117 6.82 -26.93 -7.62
C LYS A 117 6.62 -25.66 -8.42
N MET A 118 7.44 -25.51 -9.45
CA MET A 118 7.18 -24.65 -10.59
C MET A 118 6.10 -25.31 -11.42
N ARG A 119 4.95 -24.65 -11.64
CA ARG A 119 4.10 -25.09 -12.75
C ARG A 119 4.60 -24.44 -14.03
N PRO A 120 4.76 -25.22 -15.12
CA PRO A 120 4.88 -24.60 -16.42
C PRO A 120 3.59 -23.82 -16.66
N ASP A 121 3.71 -22.51 -16.91
CA ASP A 121 2.61 -21.71 -17.38
C ASP A 121 1.92 -22.46 -18.52
N LYS A 122 0.66 -22.84 -18.30
CA LYS A 122 -0.15 -23.40 -19.37
C LYS A 122 -0.28 -22.33 -20.45
N ILE A 123 0.54 -22.46 -21.48
CA ILE A 123 0.32 -22.03 -22.86
C ILE A 123 -0.14 -20.56 -22.99
N ILE A 124 0.81 -19.66 -23.20
CA ILE A 124 0.55 -18.48 -24.03
C ILE A 124 1.52 -18.52 -25.21
N HIS A 125 1.00 -19.02 -26.33
CA HIS A 125 1.45 -18.61 -27.65
C HIS A 125 1.19 -17.10 -27.79
N ALA A 126 2.19 -16.27 -27.57
CA ALA A 126 2.44 -15.03 -28.31
C ALA A 126 3.83 -14.54 -27.91
N GLY A 127 4.72 -14.41 -28.89
CA GLY A 127 6.12 -14.11 -28.66
C GLY A 127 6.35 -12.80 -27.91
N LEU A 128 7.53 -12.75 -27.26
CA LEU A 128 8.10 -11.65 -26.46
C LEU A 128 7.79 -11.68 -24.95
N CYS A 129 7.86 -12.85 -24.31
CA CYS A 129 8.21 -12.89 -22.89
C CYS A 129 9.61 -13.50 -22.75
N ASP A 130 10.50 -12.72 -22.15
CA ASP A 130 11.88 -13.05 -21.85
C ASP A 130 11.97 -14.32 -20.99
N ARG A 131 13.04 -15.09 -21.16
CA ARG A 131 13.31 -16.32 -20.40
C ARG A 131 13.86 -16.00 -19.01
N SER A 132 13.16 -15.19 -18.23
CA SER A 132 13.35 -15.22 -16.78
C SER A 132 12.68 -16.50 -16.27
N GLN A 133 13.48 -17.48 -15.85
CA GLN A 133 13.03 -18.57 -14.97
C GLN A 133 12.55 -17.95 -13.65
N THR A 134 11.37 -17.34 -13.66
CA THR A 134 10.77 -16.76 -12.47
C THR A 134 10.32 -17.92 -11.60
N GLN A 135 10.94 -18.05 -10.42
CA GLN A 135 10.56 -19.02 -9.39
C GLN A 135 9.10 -18.81 -8.96
N SER A 136 8.17 -19.54 -9.60
CA SER A 136 6.77 -19.53 -9.21
C SER A 136 6.61 -20.32 -7.91
N LEU A 137 6.38 -19.59 -6.82
CA LEU A 137 5.96 -20.12 -5.51
C LEU A 137 4.47 -20.56 -5.57
N SER A 138 4.13 -21.47 -6.49
CA SER A 138 2.75 -21.69 -6.97
C SER A 138 1.71 -21.86 -5.86
N ALA A 139 1.94 -22.77 -4.90
CA ALA A 139 1.01 -23.02 -3.80
C ALA A 139 1.16 -22.02 -2.63
N HIS A 140 2.37 -21.49 -2.42
CA HIS A 140 2.66 -20.55 -1.34
C HIS A 140 2.06 -19.16 -1.61
N MET A 141 1.87 -18.77 -2.87
CA MET A 141 1.24 -17.49 -3.21
C MET A 141 -0.22 -17.40 -2.77
N PRO A 142 -1.12 -18.32 -3.17
CA PRO A 142 -2.48 -18.36 -2.65
C PRO A 142 -2.54 -18.42 -1.13
N MET A 143 -1.62 -19.15 -0.49
CA MET A 143 -1.55 -19.23 0.98
C MET A 143 -1.26 -17.86 1.60
N ILE A 144 -0.27 -17.12 1.08
CA ILE A 144 0.05 -15.77 1.54
C ILE A 144 -1.11 -14.82 1.25
N ASP A 145 -1.67 -14.84 0.04
CA ASP A 145 -2.80 -14.00 -0.38
C ASP A 145 -4.02 -14.24 0.55
N ALA A 146 -4.30 -15.49 0.92
CA ALA A 146 -5.36 -15.84 1.87
C ALA A 146 -5.09 -15.34 3.30
N LEU A 147 -3.83 -15.42 3.78
CA LEU A 147 -3.43 -14.84 5.06
C LEU A 147 -3.56 -13.31 5.06
N MET A 148 -3.19 -12.65 3.96
CA MET A 148 -3.37 -11.20 3.79
C MET A 148 -4.85 -10.81 3.83
N MET A 149 -5.70 -11.58 3.15
CA MET A 149 -7.15 -11.38 3.18
C MET A 149 -7.69 -11.51 4.61
N ALA A 150 -7.33 -12.59 5.31
CA ALA A 150 -7.77 -12.84 6.67
C ALA A 150 -7.30 -11.74 7.64
N TYR A 151 -6.07 -11.24 7.47
CA TYR A 151 -5.54 -10.12 8.24
C TYR A 151 -6.27 -8.82 7.94
N THR A 152 -6.59 -8.56 6.67
CA THR A 152 -7.29 -7.35 6.23
C THR A 152 -8.70 -7.28 6.84
N VAL A 153 -9.45 -8.38 6.78
CA VAL A 153 -10.80 -8.48 7.36
C VAL A 153 -10.78 -8.30 8.88
N GLU A 154 -9.73 -8.74 9.56
CA GLU A 154 -9.60 -8.54 11.02
C GLU A 154 -9.27 -7.07 11.37
N MET A 155 -8.40 -6.44 10.58
CA MET A 155 -7.91 -5.09 10.84
C MET A 155 -8.93 -4.01 10.47
N ILE A 156 -9.60 -4.16 9.33
CA ILE A 156 -10.44 -3.13 8.71
C ILE A 156 -11.91 -3.58 8.72
N SER A 157 -12.80 -2.66 9.07
CA SER A 157 -14.25 -2.84 8.91
C SER A 157 -14.90 -1.51 8.55
N ILE A 158 -16.11 -1.57 7.96
CA ILE A 158 -16.91 -0.39 7.63
C ILE A 158 -17.08 0.50 8.87
N GLU A 159 -17.37 -0.10 10.03
CA GLU A 159 -17.60 0.62 11.29
C GLU A 159 -16.35 1.32 11.77
N LYS A 160 -15.19 0.64 11.73
CA LYS A 160 -13.90 1.24 12.11
C LYS A 160 -13.55 2.41 11.20
N VAL A 161 -13.75 2.26 9.89
CA VAL A 161 -13.53 3.31 8.90
C VAL A 161 -14.43 4.51 9.16
N VAL A 162 -15.74 4.28 9.30
CA VAL A 162 -16.74 5.31 9.60
C VAL A 162 -16.39 6.03 10.91
N ALA A 163 -16.02 5.30 11.96
CA ALA A 163 -15.61 5.88 13.23
C ALA A 163 -14.35 6.74 13.08
N SER A 164 -13.37 6.31 12.27
CA SER A 164 -12.16 7.08 11.96
C SER A 164 -12.49 8.40 11.26
N VAL A 165 -13.30 8.36 10.19
CA VAL A 165 -13.69 9.55 9.40
C VAL A 165 -14.42 10.59 10.27
N LYS A 166 -15.32 10.14 11.16
CA LYS A 166 -16.06 11.04 12.07
C LYS A 166 -15.16 11.88 12.98
N ARG A 167 -13.89 11.50 13.16
CA ARG A 167 -12.93 12.26 13.99
C ARG A 167 -12.47 13.56 13.34
N PHE A 168 -12.58 13.69 12.01
CA PHE A 168 -12.04 14.83 11.28
C PHE A 168 -12.95 15.40 10.19
N SER A 169 -14.00 14.68 9.79
CA SER A 169 -14.98 15.11 8.79
C SER A 169 -16.41 14.74 9.20
N THR A 170 -17.34 15.63 8.90
CA THR A 170 -18.78 15.35 8.94
C THR A 170 -19.23 14.74 7.61
N PHE A 171 -20.30 13.93 7.62
CA PHE A 171 -20.91 13.37 6.41
C PHE A 171 -22.35 12.92 6.69
N SER A 172 -23.14 12.76 5.63
CA SER A 172 -24.51 12.29 5.73
C SER A 172 -24.56 10.77 5.78
N ALA A 173 -24.83 10.20 6.96
CA ALA A 173 -24.95 8.75 7.13
C ALA A 173 -26.04 8.11 6.24
N SER A 174 -27.05 8.86 5.82
CA SER A 174 -28.10 8.37 4.92
C SER A 174 -27.74 8.39 3.43
N LYS A 175 -26.60 8.98 3.04
CA LYS A 175 -26.22 9.17 1.62
C LYS A 175 -24.83 8.65 1.27
N GLU A 176 -23.91 8.66 2.23
CA GLU A 176 -22.48 8.46 1.99
C GLU A 176 -21.93 7.25 2.76
N LEU A 177 -22.78 6.43 3.37
CA LEU A 177 -22.32 5.25 4.09
C LEU A 177 -21.85 4.20 3.08
N PRO A 178 -20.63 3.65 3.24
CA PRO A 178 -20.11 2.64 2.32
C PRO A 178 -20.88 1.32 2.48
N PHE A 179 -21.05 0.59 1.37
CA PHE A 179 -21.81 -0.65 1.35
C PHE A 179 -20.93 -1.88 1.63
N ASP A 180 -19.69 -1.87 1.13
CA ASP A 180 -18.71 -2.92 1.35
C ASP A 180 -17.34 -2.35 1.80
N LEU A 181 -16.32 -3.21 1.88
CA LEU A 181 -14.98 -2.81 2.31
C LEU A 181 -14.26 -1.96 1.27
N GLU A 182 -14.48 -2.19 -0.02
CA GLU A 182 -13.84 -1.41 -1.08
C GLU A 182 -14.37 0.03 -1.05
N ASP A 183 -15.70 0.18 -1.02
CA ASP A 183 -16.39 1.44 -0.83
C ASP A 183 -15.91 2.17 0.43
N ALA A 184 -15.70 1.44 1.53
CA ALA A 184 -15.23 2.04 2.78
C ALA A 184 -13.82 2.62 2.64
N MET A 185 -12.92 1.91 1.95
CA MET A 185 -11.57 2.41 1.69
C MET A 185 -11.58 3.63 0.79
N VAL A 186 -12.35 3.61 -0.31
CA VAL A 186 -12.55 4.77 -1.19
C VAL A 186 -13.11 5.96 -0.40
N PHE A 187 -14.15 5.72 0.39
CA PHE A 187 -14.77 6.73 1.26
C PHE A 187 -13.75 7.37 2.22
N TRP A 188 -12.94 6.55 2.90
CA TRP A 188 -11.91 7.05 3.81
C TRP A 188 -10.87 7.90 3.10
N ILE A 189 -10.31 7.41 2.00
CA ILE A 189 -9.28 8.11 1.23
C ILE A 189 -9.83 9.44 0.71
N ASN A 190 -11.04 9.45 0.15
CA ASN A 190 -11.69 10.65 -0.35
C ASN A 190 -11.91 11.68 0.76
N LYS A 191 -12.33 11.26 1.96
CA LYS A 191 -12.50 12.16 3.10
C LYS A 191 -11.18 12.77 3.54
N VAL A 192 -10.08 12.00 3.54
CA VAL A 192 -8.75 12.53 3.83
C VAL A 192 -8.30 13.53 2.75
N ASN A 193 -8.48 13.20 1.47
CA ASN A 193 -8.11 14.08 0.35
C ASN A 193 -8.90 15.40 0.37
N MET A 194 -10.21 15.34 0.65
CA MET A 194 -11.02 16.53 0.86
C MET A 194 -10.52 17.35 2.06
N LYS A 195 -10.16 16.68 3.16
CA LYS A 195 -9.66 17.39 4.35
C LYS A 195 -8.34 18.09 4.07
N MET A 196 -7.44 17.45 3.35
CA MET A 196 -6.16 18.03 2.96
C MET A 196 -6.32 19.21 2.00
N ARG A 197 -7.29 19.14 1.08
CA ARG A 197 -7.68 20.28 0.23
C ARG A 197 -8.11 21.48 1.07
N GLU A 198 -8.99 21.28 2.07
CA GLU A 198 -9.41 22.37 2.98
C GLU A 198 -8.24 22.99 3.73
N ILE A 199 -7.28 22.18 4.19
CA ILE A 199 -6.08 22.64 4.91
C ILE A 199 -5.22 23.49 3.97
N ALA A 200 -4.89 22.97 2.78
CA ALA A 200 -4.07 23.67 1.80
C ALA A 200 -4.70 25.01 1.35
N GLU A 201 -6.01 25.04 1.12
CA GLU A 201 -6.74 26.27 0.79
C GLU A 201 -6.73 27.30 1.93
N ARG A 202 -6.86 26.85 3.19
CA ARG A 202 -6.79 27.73 4.37
C ARG A 202 -5.39 28.34 4.52
N GLU A 203 -4.34 27.54 4.36
CA GLU A 203 -2.96 28.01 4.42
C GLU A 203 -2.64 29.00 3.29
N HIS A 204 -3.15 28.75 2.08
CA HIS A 204 -2.99 29.65 0.95
C HIS A 204 -3.66 31.00 1.22
N LYS A 205 -4.89 31.01 1.76
CA LYS A 205 -5.59 32.25 2.13
C LYS A 205 -4.81 33.03 3.19
N VAL A 206 -4.29 32.37 4.23
CA VAL A 206 -3.49 33.02 5.29
C VAL A 206 -2.18 33.60 4.75
N LYS A 207 -1.52 32.94 3.80
CA LYS A 207 -0.28 33.45 3.17
C LYS A 207 -0.52 34.63 2.21
N HIS A 208 -1.70 34.70 1.59
CA HIS A 208 -2.06 35.79 0.66
C HIS A 208 -2.82 36.97 1.31
N HIS A 209 -3.49 36.79 2.45
CA HIS A 209 -4.15 37.87 3.21
C HIS A 209 -3.26 38.83 4.05
N PRO A 210 -1.93 38.72 4.20
CA PRO A 210 -1.17 39.74 4.94
C PRO A 210 -1.10 41.10 4.23
N LEU A 211 -1.59 41.23 2.98
CA LEU A 211 -1.42 42.42 2.14
C LEU A 211 -2.63 43.37 2.10
N GLU A 212 -3.79 42.99 2.64
CA GLU A 212 -4.96 43.89 2.71
C GLU A 212 -5.38 44.12 4.16
N SER A 213 -4.67 45.02 4.84
CA SER A 213 -5.20 45.64 6.07
C SER A 213 -6.15 46.79 5.70
N PRO A 214 -7.41 46.79 6.16
CA PRO A 214 -8.33 47.89 5.96
C PRO A 214 -8.15 48.90 7.10
N SER A 215 -7.41 49.99 6.87
CA SER A 215 -7.63 51.24 7.62
C SER A 215 -6.83 52.40 7.05
N HIS A 216 -7.56 53.46 6.73
CA HIS A 216 -7.05 54.80 6.49
C HIS A 216 -6.09 55.24 7.59
N GLN A 217 -4.82 55.50 7.25
CA GLN A 217 -4.04 56.57 7.88
C GLN A 217 -3.03 57.13 6.86
N LYS A 218 -3.17 58.42 6.59
CA LYS A 218 -2.34 59.20 5.66
C LYS A 218 -0.92 59.30 6.23
N SER A 219 0.01 58.48 5.75
CA SER A 219 1.44 58.65 5.99
C SER A 219 2.09 59.40 4.81
N PRO A 220 3.01 60.37 5.03
CA PRO A 220 3.49 61.29 3.98
C PRO A 220 4.41 60.65 2.92
N SER A 221 4.70 59.34 3.02
CA SER A 221 5.70 58.65 2.21
C SER A 221 5.30 58.39 0.74
N LYS A 222 4.15 58.89 0.29
CA LYS A 222 3.58 58.59 -1.05
C LYS A 222 4.39 59.17 -2.21
N TRP A 223 5.28 60.13 -1.96
CA TRP A 223 6.11 60.76 -3.00
C TRP A 223 7.35 59.96 -3.39
N TYR A 224 7.87 59.11 -2.50
CA TYR A 224 9.13 58.38 -2.75
C TYR A 224 8.99 57.29 -3.83
N TRP A 225 7.79 56.75 -4.02
CA TRP A 225 7.51 55.76 -5.07
C TRP A 225 7.36 56.35 -6.47
N LYS A 226 7.28 57.68 -6.60
CA LYS A 226 7.04 58.35 -7.89
C LYS A 226 8.32 58.68 -8.67
N LEU A 227 9.50 58.41 -8.09
CA LEU A 227 10.82 58.74 -8.67
C LEU A 227 11.74 57.52 -8.86
N VAL A 228 11.28 56.32 -8.53
CA VAL A 228 11.99 55.10 -8.89
C VAL A 228 11.37 54.58 -10.19
N PRO A 229 12.11 54.55 -11.32
CA PRO A 229 11.63 53.89 -12.52
C PRO A 229 11.19 52.50 -12.13
N VAL A 230 9.96 52.15 -12.49
CA VAL A 230 9.35 50.83 -12.35
C VAL A 230 10.19 49.83 -13.12
N ARG A 231 11.38 49.48 -12.61
CA ARG A 231 12.10 48.27 -12.95
C ARG A 231 11.36 47.16 -12.25
N TYR A 232 10.19 46.85 -12.81
CA TYR A 232 9.73 45.49 -13.03
C TYR A 232 10.19 44.49 -11.97
N ARG A 233 9.89 44.74 -10.69
CA ARG A 233 9.68 43.64 -9.75
C ARG A 233 8.30 43.10 -10.08
N ARG A 234 8.19 42.48 -11.26
CA ARG A 234 7.28 41.36 -11.45
C ARG A 234 7.78 40.36 -10.43
N GLU A 235 7.21 40.39 -9.23
CA GLU A 235 7.29 39.20 -8.39
C GLU A 235 6.87 38.08 -9.32
N HIS A 236 7.78 37.14 -9.57
CA HIS A 236 7.36 35.83 -9.99
C HIS A 236 6.41 35.39 -8.88
N THR A 237 5.11 35.64 -9.07
CA THR A 237 4.08 34.76 -8.59
C THR A 237 4.41 33.43 -9.23
N SER A 238 5.38 32.70 -8.66
CA SER A 238 5.49 31.28 -8.86
C SER A 238 4.12 30.80 -8.40
N GLY A 239 3.22 30.62 -9.36
CA GLY A 239 1.92 30.03 -9.13
C GLY A 239 2.21 28.62 -8.63
N ARG A 240 2.47 28.49 -7.32
CA ARG A 240 2.45 27.22 -6.64
C ARG A 240 1.01 26.78 -6.83
N GLN A 241 0.79 25.94 -7.83
CA GLN A 241 -0.45 25.21 -7.96
C GLN A 241 -0.72 24.60 -6.60
N LEU A 242 -1.94 24.80 -6.10
CA LEU A 242 -2.37 24.11 -4.90
C LEU A 242 -2.14 22.60 -5.13
N PRO A 243 -1.64 21.86 -4.12
CA PRO A 243 -1.46 20.43 -4.25
C PRO A 243 -2.76 19.79 -4.76
N PHE A 244 -2.65 18.92 -5.75
CA PHE A 244 -3.78 18.23 -6.33
C PHE A 244 -4.16 17.04 -5.46
N PHE A 245 -5.42 17.01 -4.99
CA PHE A 245 -5.96 15.95 -4.14
C PHE A 245 -7.07 15.19 -4.88
N PRO A 246 -6.79 14.07 -5.56
CA PRO A 246 -7.78 13.38 -6.39
C PRO A 246 -8.95 12.82 -5.56
N LEU A 247 -10.13 12.73 -6.18
CA LEU A 247 -11.21 11.88 -5.67
C LEU A 247 -11.15 10.56 -6.43
N LEU A 248 -11.27 9.47 -5.69
CA LEU A 248 -11.24 8.11 -6.19
C LEU A 248 -12.67 7.66 -6.48
N GLU A 249 -12.84 6.97 -7.59
CA GLU A 249 -14.05 6.24 -7.97
C GLU A 249 -13.79 4.73 -7.93
N ASP A 250 -12.62 4.29 -8.39
CA ASP A 250 -12.20 2.89 -8.41
C ASP A 250 -10.92 2.74 -7.58
N LEU A 251 -10.98 1.92 -6.52
CA LEU A 251 -9.87 1.80 -5.58
C LEU A 251 -8.59 1.31 -6.25
N MET A 252 -8.70 0.32 -7.15
CA MET A 252 -7.54 -0.32 -7.75
C MET A 252 -6.90 0.54 -8.82
N ARG A 253 -7.71 1.22 -9.63
CA ARG A 253 -7.25 2.08 -10.72
C ARG A 253 -6.70 3.41 -10.20
N ASP A 254 -7.41 4.06 -9.28
CA ASP A 254 -7.16 5.47 -8.95
C ASP A 254 -6.07 5.66 -7.88
N VAL A 255 -5.55 4.57 -7.28
CA VAL A 255 -4.39 4.61 -6.37
C VAL A 255 -3.06 4.34 -7.08
N CYS A 256 -3.08 3.96 -8.35
CA CYS A 256 -1.88 3.51 -9.09
C CYS A 256 -0.78 4.56 -9.20
N ASP A 257 -1.14 5.84 -9.29
CA ASP A 257 -0.16 6.95 -9.37
C ASP A 257 0.47 7.32 -8.02
N GLY A 258 -0.02 6.71 -6.94
CA GLY A 258 0.45 6.94 -5.58
C GLY A 258 0.05 8.29 -4.97
N ALA A 259 -0.60 9.19 -5.70
CA ALA A 259 -0.90 10.55 -5.24
C ALA A 259 -1.90 10.53 -4.06
N ALA A 260 -2.93 9.70 -4.17
CA ALA A 260 -3.90 9.50 -3.10
C ALA A 260 -3.27 8.90 -1.84
N MET A 261 -2.40 7.89 -2.01
CA MET A 261 -1.71 7.24 -0.89
C MET A 261 -0.73 8.18 -0.21
N LEU A 262 0.02 8.97 -0.98
CA LEU A 262 0.91 10.01 -0.46
C LEU A 262 0.14 11.02 0.39
N THR A 263 -1.04 11.44 -0.08
CA THR A 263 -1.92 12.36 0.67
C THR A 263 -2.35 11.77 2.00
N VAL A 264 -2.78 10.50 2.02
CA VAL A 264 -3.17 9.81 3.24
C VAL A 264 -2.01 9.70 4.22
N VAL A 265 -0.82 9.31 3.75
CA VAL A 265 0.38 9.21 4.61
C VAL A 265 0.76 10.59 5.16
N ASN A 266 0.77 11.64 4.33
CA ASN A 266 1.07 12.99 4.79
C ASN A 266 0.05 13.50 5.83
N TYR A 267 -1.24 13.18 5.67
CA TYR A 267 -2.27 13.60 6.63
C TYR A 267 -2.06 13.01 8.02
N TYR A 268 -1.75 11.72 8.12
CA TYR A 268 -1.56 11.05 9.41
C TYR A 268 -0.13 11.18 9.96
N CYS A 269 0.87 11.30 9.09
CA CYS A 269 2.29 11.32 9.43
C CYS A 269 3.02 12.46 8.66
N PRO A 270 2.69 13.73 8.93
CA PRO A 270 3.23 14.86 8.16
C PRO A 270 4.75 15.01 8.27
N ASP A 271 5.36 14.52 9.36
CA ASP A 271 6.80 14.58 9.58
C ASP A 271 7.59 13.56 8.75
N LEU A 272 6.93 12.47 8.31
CA LEU A 272 7.57 11.38 7.56
C LEU A 272 7.52 11.58 6.05
N MET A 273 6.52 12.30 5.54
CA MET A 273 6.32 12.54 4.11
C MET A 273 5.83 13.96 3.88
N LYS A 274 6.50 14.71 3.00
CA LYS A 274 6.08 16.05 2.58
C LYS A 274 5.41 16.01 1.21
N LEU A 275 4.40 16.87 1.02
CA LEU A 275 3.78 17.12 -0.28
C LEU A 275 4.59 18.20 -1.00
N GLU A 276 5.65 17.79 -1.70
CA GLU A 276 6.45 18.66 -2.59
C GLU A 276 6.27 18.26 -4.06
#